data_AF-A0A6A3G8K4-F1
#
_entry.id   AF-A0A6A3G8K4-F1
#
_cell.length_a   1.000
_cell.length_b   1.000
_cell.length_c   1.000
_cell.angle_alpha   90.00
_cell.angle_beta   90.00
_cell.angle_gamma   90.00
#
_symmetry.space_group_name_H-M   'P 1'
#
loop_
_entity.id
_entity.type
_entity.pdbx_description
1 polymer ?
#
loop_
_entity_poly.entity_id
_entity_poly.type
_entity_poly.pdbx_seq_one_letter_code
_entity_poly.pdbx_strand_id
1 'polypeptide(L)'
;MREEAETTKIHLTREDYLILVCWMENPANFAIIHGCEKKTAVGAKTTKPDAFKRLAEHLHKMTKTPGLKRKPLTAESMKRRWNTYKSKFTRTLNAKRSETGMGLTQKELKAGLSIPAKLDTMCPHFARMESLFGEKHNV
;
A
#
# COMPACT_ATOMS: atom_id res chain seq x y z
N MET A 1 -0.93 31.42 -16.42
CA MET A 1 -1.89 31.04 -15.36
C MET A 1 -1.58 29.62 -14.94
N ARG A 2 -0.94 29.44 -13.78
CA ARG A 2 -0.71 28.12 -13.21
C ARG A 2 -1.73 27.96 -12.10
N GLU A 3 -2.84 27.35 -12.43
CA GLU A 3 -3.84 26.96 -11.45
C GLU A 3 -3.24 25.76 -10.69
N GLU A 4 -2.36 26.05 -9.73
CA GLU A 4 -1.98 25.10 -8.69
C GLU A 4 -3.20 24.93 -7.80
N ALA A 5 -4.14 24.12 -8.28
CA ALA A 5 -5.25 23.64 -7.51
C ALA A 5 -4.67 23.06 -6.22
N GLU A 6 -5.03 23.69 -5.11
CA GLU A 6 -4.86 23.21 -3.75
C GLU A 6 -5.49 21.82 -3.64
N THR A 7 -4.75 20.81 -4.09
CA THR A 7 -5.01 19.43 -3.75
C THR A 7 -4.64 19.34 -2.29
N THR A 8 -5.61 19.67 -1.44
CA THR A 8 -5.62 19.33 -0.02
C THR A 8 -4.89 17.99 0.11
N LYS A 9 -3.80 18.00 0.87
CA LYS A 9 -2.87 16.87 0.98
C LYS A 9 -3.57 15.77 1.79
N ILE A 10 -4.62 15.17 1.21
CA ILE A 10 -5.51 14.25 1.89
C ILE A 10 -4.65 13.05 2.26
N HIS A 11 -4.45 12.80 3.55
CA HIS A 11 -3.68 11.67 4.03
C HIS A 11 -4.54 10.40 3.98
N LEU A 12 -3.94 9.27 3.56
CA LEU A 12 -4.61 7.98 3.65
C LEU A 12 -4.63 7.56 5.12
N THR A 13 -5.80 7.18 5.61
CA THR A 13 -5.99 6.62 6.95
C THR A 13 -5.61 5.13 6.98
N ARG A 14 -5.57 4.53 8.18
CA ARG A 14 -5.37 3.08 8.34
C ARG A 14 -6.45 2.27 7.61
N GLU A 15 -7.70 2.72 7.61
CA GLU A 15 -8.80 2.07 6.86
C GLU A 15 -8.58 2.18 5.34
N ASP A 16 -8.07 3.31 4.85
CA ASP A 16 -7.76 3.47 3.42
C ASP A 16 -6.64 2.51 2.97
N TYR A 17 -5.61 2.34 3.80
CA TYR A 17 -4.56 1.35 3.53
C TYR A 17 -5.11 -0.08 3.50
N LEU A 18 -6.11 -0.41 4.33
CA LEU A 18 -6.76 -1.72 4.29
C LEU A 18 -7.43 -1.96 2.94
N ILE A 19 -8.16 -0.97 2.42
CA ILE A 19 -8.84 -1.06 1.13
C ILE A 19 -7.81 -1.27 0.00
N LEU A 20 -6.70 -0.55 0.04
CA LEU A 20 -5.60 -0.69 -0.92
C LEU A 20 -5.03 -2.10 -0.94
N VAL A 21 -4.72 -2.63 0.25
CA VAL A 21 -4.17 -3.97 0.39
C VAL A 21 -5.18 -5.03 -0.05
N CYS A 22 -6.44 -4.90 0.37
CA CYS A 22 -7.49 -5.84 0.01
C CYS A 22 -7.72 -5.93 -1.50
N TRP A 23 -7.65 -4.80 -2.21
CA TRP A 23 -7.71 -4.80 -3.66
C TRP A 23 -6.50 -5.50 -4.30
N MET A 24 -5.32 -5.38 -3.70
CA MET A 24 -4.07 -6.01 -4.14
C MET A 24 -3.96 -7.49 -3.78
N GLU A 25 -4.74 -7.98 -2.81
CA GLU A 25 -4.87 -9.41 -2.49
C GLU A 25 -5.52 -10.20 -3.64
N ASN A 26 -6.20 -9.53 -4.57
CA ASN A 26 -6.64 -10.17 -5.81
C ASN A 26 -5.44 -10.35 -6.77
N PRO A 27 -5.08 -11.59 -7.14
CA PRO A 27 -3.88 -11.86 -7.95
C PRO A 27 -3.97 -11.26 -9.36
N ALA A 28 -5.17 -11.10 -9.94
CA ALA A 28 -5.33 -10.46 -11.24
C ALA A 28 -4.99 -8.96 -11.17
N ASN A 29 -5.46 -8.27 -10.13
CA ASN A 29 -5.15 -6.86 -9.90
C ASN A 29 -3.66 -6.65 -9.63
N PHE A 30 -3.08 -7.52 -8.79
CA PHE A 30 -1.66 -7.51 -8.49
C PHE A 30 -0.81 -7.72 -9.76
N ALA A 31 -1.15 -8.71 -10.58
CA ALA A 31 -0.44 -9.03 -11.82
C ALA A 31 -0.45 -7.87 -12.83
N ILE A 32 -1.51 -7.07 -12.91
CA ILE A 32 -1.54 -5.92 -13.84
C ILE A 32 -0.54 -4.83 -13.39
N ILE A 33 -0.39 -4.58 -12.08
CA ILE A 33 0.46 -3.51 -11.55
C ILE A 33 1.93 -3.96 -11.41
N HIS A 34 2.14 -5.16 -10.85
CA HIS A 34 3.46 -5.70 -10.54
C HIS A 34 4.01 -6.63 -11.62
N GLY A 35 3.17 -7.09 -12.56
CA GLY A 35 3.52 -8.13 -13.52
C GLY A 35 3.30 -9.51 -12.93
N CYS A 36 2.94 -10.48 -13.77
CA CYS A 36 3.07 -11.90 -13.46
C CYS A 36 4.38 -12.40 -14.08
N GLU A 37 5.18 -13.17 -13.34
CA GLU A 37 6.37 -13.83 -13.89
C GLU A 37 6.02 -14.90 -14.94
N LYS A 38 4.77 -15.39 -14.94
CA LYS A 38 4.26 -16.32 -15.96
C LYS A 38 3.62 -15.51 -17.07
N LYS A 39 4.31 -15.47 -18.23
CA LYS A 39 3.87 -14.84 -19.49
C LYS A 39 2.39 -15.15 -19.75
N THR A 40 1.51 -14.16 -19.64
CA THR A 40 0.13 -14.29 -20.13
C THR A 40 0.06 -13.91 -21.60
N ALA A 41 -0.67 -14.73 -22.36
CA ALA A 41 -0.92 -14.57 -23.78
C ALA A 41 -1.57 -13.21 -24.11
N VAL A 42 -1.26 -12.71 -25.30
CA VAL A 42 -1.66 -11.41 -25.82
C VAL A 42 -3.19 -11.35 -26.00
N GLY A 43 -3.88 -10.61 -25.15
CA GLY A 43 -5.30 -10.29 -25.28
C GLY A 43 -5.70 -9.16 -24.33
N ALA A 44 -6.28 -8.08 -24.87
CA ALA A 44 -6.69 -6.83 -24.20
C ALA A 44 -5.65 -6.21 -23.22
N LYS A 45 -4.89 -5.21 -23.71
CA LYS A 45 -3.85 -4.48 -22.96
C LYS A 45 -4.45 -3.62 -21.83
N THR A 46 -4.89 -4.23 -20.72
CA THR A 46 -5.12 -3.46 -19.50
C THR A 46 -3.78 -2.93 -19.03
N THR A 47 -3.59 -1.62 -19.12
CA THR A 47 -2.31 -0.98 -18.83
C THR A 47 -2.19 -0.68 -17.32
N LYS A 48 -0.95 -0.56 -16.82
CA LYS A 48 -0.69 -0.12 -15.44
C LYS A 48 -1.46 1.14 -15.01
N PRO A 49 -1.53 2.24 -15.80
CA PRO A 49 -2.33 3.39 -15.42
C PRO A 49 -3.84 3.09 -15.32
N ASP A 50 -4.38 2.20 -16.15
CA ASP A 50 -5.78 1.77 -16.03
C ASP A 50 -6.03 1.02 -14.71
N ALA A 51 -5.11 0.14 -14.31
CA ALA A 51 -5.20 -0.53 -13.01
C ALA A 51 -5.14 0.45 -11.83
N PHE A 52 -4.27 1.47 -11.88
CA PHE A 52 -4.24 2.50 -10.85
C PHE A 52 -5.51 3.37 -10.84
N LYS A 53 -6.14 3.59 -12.00
CA LYS A 53 -7.45 4.25 -12.07
C LYS A 53 -8.52 3.40 -11.38
N ARG A 54 -8.60 2.11 -11.68
CA ARG A 54 -9.55 1.17 -11.03
C ARG A 54 -9.34 1.09 -9.53
N LEU A 55 -8.09 1.05 -9.06
CA LEU A 55 -7.77 1.10 -7.64
C LEU A 55 -8.23 2.42 -7.00
N ALA A 56 -8.10 3.54 -7.70
CA ALA A 56 -8.59 4.84 -7.22
C ALA A 56 -10.11 4.90 -7.11
N GLU A 57 -10.82 4.33 -8.08
CA GLU A 57 -12.28 4.20 -8.07
C GLU A 57 -12.74 3.28 -6.94
N HIS A 58 -12.04 2.16 -6.74
CA HIS A 58 -12.31 1.23 -5.64
C HIS A 58 -12.10 1.89 -4.27
N LEU A 59 -10.98 2.61 -4.09
CA LEU A 59 -10.74 3.37 -2.86
C LEU A 59 -11.84 4.40 -2.63
N HIS A 60 -12.21 5.17 -3.65
CA HIS A 60 -13.26 6.19 -3.55
C HIS A 60 -14.61 5.61 -3.13
N LYS A 61 -14.97 4.42 -3.64
CA LYS A 61 -16.21 3.73 -3.28
C LYS A 61 -16.23 3.23 -1.83
N MET A 62 -15.08 2.75 -1.35
CA MET A 62 -15.00 2.05 -0.06
C MET A 62 -14.55 2.96 1.11
N THR A 63 -13.88 4.07 0.81
CA THR A 63 -13.33 4.98 1.84
C THR A 63 -14.43 5.70 2.60
N LYS A 64 -14.17 5.94 3.89
CA LYS A 64 -14.97 6.85 4.73
C LYS A 64 -14.33 8.24 4.84
N THR A 65 -13.11 8.42 4.33
CA THR A 65 -12.35 9.66 4.42
C THR A 65 -13.04 10.76 3.59
N PRO A 66 -13.52 11.86 4.21
CA PRO A 66 -14.35 12.85 3.53
C PRO A 66 -13.65 13.49 2.33
N GLY A 67 -12.33 13.71 2.40
CA GLY A 67 -11.55 14.23 1.28
C GLY A 67 -11.51 13.29 0.08
N LEU A 68 -11.46 11.97 0.30
CA LEU A 68 -11.44 10.97 -0.77
C LEU A 68 -12.84 10.65 -1.29
N LYS A 69 -13.90 10.88 -0.51
CA LYS A 69 -15.31 10.74 -0.93
C LYS A 69 -15.77 11.85 -1.86
N ARG A 70 -15.14 13.02 -1.86
CA ARG A 70 -15.53 14.14 -2.74
C ARG A 70 -15.18 13.87 -4.20
N LYS A 71 -14.03 13.25 -4.46
CA LYS A 71 -13.54 12.95 -5.80
C LYS A 71 -12.58 11.77 -5.78
N PRO A 72 -12.65 10.85 -6.76
CA PRO A 72 -11.64 9.81 -6.89
C PRO A 72 -10.26 10.40 -7.19
N LEU A 73 -9.22 9.73 -6.72
CA LEU A 73 -7.83 10.09 -7.03
C LEU A 73 -7.55 9.84 -8.52
N THR A 74 -6.63 10.60 -9.10
CA THR A 74 -6.12 10.27 -10.44
C THR A 74 -5.23 9.02 -10.37
N ALA A 75 -5.07 8.33 -11.50
CA ALA A 75 -4.17 7.18 -11.60
C ALA A 75 -2.73 7.51 -11.14
N GLU A 76 -2.23 8.71 -11.48
CA GLU A 76 -0.90 9.16 -11.05
C GLU A 76 -0.83 9.42 -9.54
N SER A 77 -1.82 10.09 -8.96
CA SER A 77 -1.88 10.31 -7.52
C SER A 77 -1.98 8.99 -6.75
N MET A 78 -2.78 8.04 -7.26
CA MET A 78 -2.90 6.71 -6.67
C MET A 78 -1.58 5.93 -6.77
N LYS A 79 -0.92 5.96 -7.93
CA LYS A 79 0.41 5.35 -8.12
C LYS A 79 1.44 5.92 -7.15
N ARG A 80 1.50 7.25 -6.98
CA ARG A 80 2.42 7.89 -6.02
C ARG A 80 2.15 7.42 -4.59
N ARG A 81 0.88 7.40 -4.16
CA ARG A 81 0.48 6.95 -2.82
C ARG A 81 0.81 5.48 -2.59
N TRP A 82 0.55 4.62 -3.57
CA TRP A 82 0.93 3.20 -3.53
C TRP A 82 2.44 3.03 -3.40
N ASN A 83 3.23 3.76 -4.19
CA ASN A 83 4.69 3.72 -4.11
C ASN A 83 5.19 4.19 -2.74
N THR A 84 4.64 5.26 -2.18
CA THR A 84 4.99 5.71 -0.81
C THR A 84 4.68 4.62 0.21
N TYR A 85 3.54 3.94 0.08
CA TYR A 85 3.18 2.84 0.96
C TYR A 85 4.14 1.64 0.84
N LYS A 86 4.50 1.25 -0.39
CA LYS A 86 5.55 0.25 -0.64
C LYS A 86 6.89 0.66 -0.04
N SER A 87 7.30 1.91 -0.18
CA SER A 87 8.54 2.40 0.43
C SER A 87 8.52 2.30 1.96
N LYS A 88 7.37 2.58 2.60
CA LYS A 88 7.21 2.35 4.05
C LYS A 88 7.36 0.87 4.38
N PHE A 89 6.67 0.00 3.66
CA PHE A 89 6.78 -1.45 3.83
C PHE A 89 8.22 -1.96 3.68
N THR A 90 8.93 -1.60 2.62
CA THR A 90 10.32 -2.02 2.40
C THR A 90 11.25 -1.54 3.52
N ARG A 91 11.08 -0.31 4.00
CA ARG A 91 11.85 0.21 5.15
C ARG A 91 11.55 -0.57 6.42
N THR A 92 10.27 -0.86 6.68
CA THR A 92 9.83 -1.64 7.83
C THR A 92 10.31 -3.10 7.75
N LEU A 93 10.30 -3.71 6.56
CA LEU A 93 10.79 -5.06 6.31
C LEU A 93 12.31 -5.14 6.51
N ASN A 94 13.07 -4.17 6.01
CA ASN A 94 14.51 -4.11 6.24
C ASN A 94 14.83 -3.94 7.74
N ALA A 95 14.10 -3.07 8.44
CA ALA A 95 14.23 -2.92 9.89
C ALA A 95 13.90 -4.22 10.65
N LYS A 96 12.90 -4.98 10.21
CA LYS A 96 12.57 -6.33 10.73
C LYS A 96 13.70 -7.34 10.50
N ARG A 97 14.35 -7.29 9.33
CA ARG A 97 15.39 -8.25 8.91
C ARG A 97 16.76 -7.98 9.50
N SER A 98 17.09 -6.73 9.82
CA SER A 98 18.35 -6.39 10.47
C SER A 98 18.37 -6.90 11.92
N GLU A 99 19.40 -7.64 12.31
CA GLU A 99 19.59 -8.21 13.67
C GLU A 99 19.54 -7.17 14.80
N THR A 100 19.78 -5.89 14.49
CA THR A 100 19.73 -4.76 15.43
C THR A 100 18.42 -3.96 15.40
N GLY A 101 17.50 -4.27 14.47
CA GLY A 101 16.66 -3.25 13.83
C GLY A 101 15.25 -3.01 14.39
N MET A 102 14.84 -3.66 15.47
CA MET A 102 13.52 -3.39 16.05
C MET A 102 13.48 -3.40 17.59
N GLY A 103 14.64 -3.21 18.23
CA GLY A 103 14.72 -3.10 19.69
C GLY A 103 13.62 -2.18 20.21
N LEU A 104 12.63 -2.75 20.90
CA LEU A 104 11.56 -1.98 21.51
C LEU A 104 12.22 -1.00 22.47
N THR A 105 11.94 0.28 22.29
CA THR A 105 12.46 1.27 23.23
C THR A 105 11.95 0.96 24.64
N GLN A 106 12.65 1.38 25.69
CA GLN A 106 12.17 1.18 27.06
C GLN A 106 10.74 1.72 27.28
N LYS A 107 10.35 2.78 26.55
CA LYS A 107 8.99 3.32 26.57
C LYS A 107 7.96 2.36 25.94
N GLU A 108 8.35 1.67 24.87
CA GLU A 108 7.49 0.70 24.18
C GLU A 108 7.37 -0.60 24.95
N LEU A 109 8.45 -1.06 25.59
CA LEU A 109 8.41 -2.18 26.53
C LEU A 109 7.50 -1.86 27.71
N LYS A 110 7.62 -0.68 28.31
CA LYS A 110 6.74 -0.22 29.41
C LYS A 110 5.28 -0.06 28.99
N ALA A 111 5.02 0.25 27.72
CA ALA A 111 3.68 0.30 27.15
C ALA A 111 3.14 -1.09 26.73
N GLY A 112 3.91 -2.17 26.94
CA GLY A 112 3.53 -3.52 26.53
C GLY A 112 3.45 -3.71 25.00
N LEU A 113 4.09 -2.83 24.23
CA LEU A 113 4.01 -2.88 22.77
C LEU A 113 4.78 -4.08 22.24
N SER A 114 4.10 -4.96 21.52
CA SER A 114 4.74 -6.09 20.85
C SER A 114 5.37 -5.68 19.52
N ILE A 115 6.41 -6.41 19.10
CA ILE A 115 7.04 -6.32 17.78
C ILE A 115 6.02 -6.25 16.60
N PRO A 116 4.97 -7.09 16.53
CA PRO A 116 3.95 -6.96 15.47
C PRO A 116 3.14 -5.66 15.54
N ALA A 117 2.88 -5.13 16.73
CA ALA A 117 2.18 -3.85 16.89
C ALA A 117 3.08 -2.67 16.49
N LYS A 118 4.38 -2.76 16.76
CA LYS A 118 5.39 -1.82 16.25
C LYS A 118 5.44 -1.83 14.72
N LEU A 119 5.44 -3.01 14.12
CA LEU A 119 5.38 -3.19 12.67
C LEU A 119 4.14 -2.53 12.05
N ASP A 120 2.96 -2.77 12.60
CA ASP A 120 1.71 -2.15 12.13
C ASP A 120 1.71 -0.62 12.30
N THR A 121 2.35 -0.12 13.36
CA THR A 121 2.52 1.33 13.59
C THR A 121 3.41 1.97 12.52
N MET A 122 4.49 1.30 12.11
CA MET A 122 5.41 1.79 11.09
C MET A 122 4.85 1.66 9.67
N CYS A 123 4.16 0.56 9.40
CA CYS A 123 3.52 0.24 8.13
C CYS A 123 2.13 -0.35 8.41
N PRO A 124 1.04 0.42 8.21
CA PRO A 124 -0.31 -0.08 8.43
C PRO A 124 -0.55 -1.37 7.65
N HIS A 125 -1.12 -2.40 8.28
CA HIS A 125 -1.35 -3.72 7.66
C HIS A 125 -0.08 -4.40 7.15
N PHE A 126 1.04 -4.23 7.86
CA PHE A 126 2.33 -4.80 7.50
C PHE A 126 2.26 -6.30 7.19
N ALA A 127 1.58 -7.09 8.03
CA ALA A 127 1.45 -8.53 7.84
C ALA A 127 0.80 -8.91 6.50
N ARG A 128 -0.19 -8.14 6.05
CA ARG A 128 -0.83 -8.39 4.75
C ARG A 128 0.07 -7.98 3.58
N MET A 129 0.79 -6.86 3.70
CA MET A 129 1.82 -6.52 2.72
C MET A 129 2.94 -7.56 2.67
N GLU A 130 3.31 -8.12 3.82
CA GLU A 130 4.26 -9.23 3.89
C GLU A 130 3.69 -10.48 3.23
N SER A 131 2.40 -10.79 3.35
CA SER A 131 1.81 -11.88 2.56
C SER A 131 1.82 -11.61 1.04
N LEU A 132 1.73 -10.34 0.62
CA LEU A 132 1.75 -9.96 -0.81
C LEU A 132 3.17 -9.93 -1.41
N PHE A 133 4.19 -9.58 -0.62
CA PHE A 133 5.55 -9.30 -1.09
C PHE A 133 6.65 -10.12 -0.40
N GLY A 134 6.33 -10.77 0.71
CA GLY A 134 7.27 -11.35 1.65
C GLY A 134 7.83 -12.70 1.20
N GLU A 135 7.07 -13.51 0.45
CA GLU A 135 7.52 -14.85 0.07
C GLU A 135 7.12 -15.24 -1.36
N LYS A 136 8.10 -15.06 -2.25
CA LYS A 136 8.49 -16.11 -3.20
C LYS A 136 9.90 -16.57 -2.83
N HIS A 137 10.07 -17.04 -1.59
CA HIS A 137 11.13 -18.00 -1.31
C HIS A 137 10.63 -19.31 -1.93
N ASN A 138 11.03 -19.56 -3.17
CA ASN A 138 11.02 -20.92 -3.65
C ASN A 138 12.04 -21.66 -2.77
N VAL A 139 11.55 -22.53 -1.88
CA VAL A 139 12.36 -23.65 -1.40
C VAL A 139 12.86 -24.47 -2.59
#